data_AF-A0A7L4RRM5-F1
#
_entry.id   AF-A0A7L4RRM5-F1
#
_cell.length_a   1.000
_cell.length_b   1.000
_cell.length_c   1.000
_cell.angle_alpha   90.00
_cell.angle_beta   90.00
_cell.angle_gamma   90.00
#
_symmetry.space_group_name_H-M   'P 1'
#
loop_
_entity.id
_entity.type
_entity.pdbx_description
1 polymer ?
#
loop_
_entity_poly.entity_id
_entity_poly.type
_entity_poly.pdbx_seq_one_letter_code
_entity_poly.pdbx_strand_id
1 'polypeptide(L)'
;MEELTFLDLVILQRIEPGTVMEKFGPKINSQFFESANILATVKQKGYIDFKTSHFGNSEVEVTQVGARMLEVADEKAKEAVDNLDLAILQKIVAGYKDPEDIKNELNIRSGDLALRIHKLVKQDLVSYSLRNIKISLSITEDGFKKVGSIKGEKPPEEQIMVSGEAQPAETAAPVAPTEAAPAGPVKLDSATKRKAKMEYYMENFRKNPKQLAVYIIGALIVVACVLAGIYFVFLKK
;
A
#
# COMPACT_ATOMS: atom_id res chain seq x y z
N MET A 1 -12.61 0.82 -19.05
CA MET A 1 -11.16 0.96 -18.80
C MET A 1 -10.96 0.83 -17.30
N GLU A 2 -10.09 -0.06 -16.87
CA GLU A 2 -9.70 -0.13 -15.46
C GLU A 2 -8.98 1.16 -15.04
N GLU A 3 -9.13 1.53 -13.78
CA GLU A 3 -8.65 2.81 -13.28
C GLU A 3 -7.15 2.77 -12.99
N LEU A 4 -6.45 3.84 -13.38
CA LEU A 4 -5.05 4.06 -13.06
C LEU A 4 -4.89 4.22 -11.55
N THR A 5 -3.90 3.54 -10.98
CA THR A 5 -3.52 3.67 -9.57
C THR A 5 -2.10 4.18 -9.45
N PHE A 6 -1.73 4.71 -8.27
CA PHE A 6 -0.35 5.16 -8.05
C PHE A 6 0.65 4.01 -8.15
N LEU A 7 0.24 2.80 -7.76
CA LEU A 7 1.05 1.59 -7.95
C LEU A 7 1.35 1.34 -9.42
N ASP A 8 0.36 1.46 -10.32
CA ASP A 8 0.60 1.27 -11.76
C ASP A 8 1.68 2.24 -12.28
N LEU A 9 1.63 3.52 -11.89
CA LEU A 9 2.66 4.51 -12.28
C LEU A 9 4.04 4.13 -11.76
N VAL A 10 4.15 3.68 -10.50
CA VAL A 10 5.42 3.23 -9.93
C VAL A 10 5.95 1.99 -10.66
N ILE A 11 5.08 1.04 -11.03
CA ILE A 11 5.47 -0.14 -11.81
C ILE A 11 5.99 0.27 -13.18
N LEU A 12 5.27 1.15 -13.89
CA LEU A 12 5.66 1.64 -15.21
C LEU A 12 7.03 2.32 -15.20
N GLN A 13 7.34 3.10 -14.16
CA GLN A 13 8.65 3.76 -14.01
C GLN A 13 9.81 2.79 -13.76
N ARG A 14 9.54 1.57 -13.28
CA ARG A 14 10.56 0.56 -12.97
C ARG A 14 10.88 -0.34 -14.17
N ILE A 15 10.09 -0.24 -15.25
CA ILE A 15 10.29 -0.97 -16.48
C ILE A 15 11.31 -0.19 -17.33
N GLU A 16 12.48 -0.79 -17.49
CA GLU A 16 13.56 -0.31 -18.35
C GLU A 16 13.66 -1.21 -19.59
N PRO A 17 14.32 -0.76 -20.67
CA PRO A 17 14.61 -1.61 -21.83
C PRO A 17 15.32 -2.91 -21.41
N GLY A 18 14.89 -4.07 -21.90
CA GLY A 18 15.43 -5.37 -21.51
C GLY A 18 14.96 -5.90 -20.15
N THR A 19 13.97 -5.25 -19.52
CA THR A 19 13.35 -5.78 -18.30
C THR A 19 12.61 -7.07 -18.62
N VAL A 20 12.94 -8.15 -17.91
CA VAL A 20 12.28 -9.45 -18.06
C VAL A 20 11.45 -9.77 -16.83
N MET A 21 10.34 -10.49 -17.02
CA MET A 21 9.37 -10.83 -15.99
C MET A 21 10.03 -11.53 -14.78
N GLU A 22 10.98 -12.42 -15.03
CA GLU A 22 11.69 -13.23 -14.02
C GLU A 22 12.61 -12.37 -13.14
N LYS A 23 13.06 -11.23 -13.64
CA LYS A 23 13.96 -10.29 -12.94
C LYS A 23 13.23 -9.06 -12.42
N PHE A 24 11.91 -8.97 -12.61
CA PHE A 24 11.16 -7.78 -12.21
C PHE A 24 10.96 -7.69 -10.69
N GLY A 25 10.78 -8.81 -9.99
CA GLY A 25 10.51 -8.79 -8.54
C GLY A 25 11.55 -8.06 -7.69
N PRO A 26 12.86 -8.28 -7.90
CA PRO A 26 13.90 -7.48 -7.25
C PRO A 26 13.77 -5.97 -7.49
N LYS A 27 13.28 -5.52 -8.66
CA LYS A 27 13.12 -4.08 -8.97
C LYS A 27 12.03 -3.39 -8.14
N ILE A 28 11.06 -4.17 -7.66
CA ILE A 28 9.92 -3.69 -6.87
C ILE A 28 9.89 -4.26 -5.44
N ASN A 29 10.98 -4.89 -5.02
CA ASN A 29 11.15 -5.46 -3.69
C ASN A 29 10.01 -6.43 -3.31
N SER A 30 9.70 -7.35 -4.22
CA SER A 30 8.60 -8.31 -4.14
C SER A 30 9.03 -9.68 -4.66
N GLN A 31 8.27 -10.72 -4.27
CA GLN A 31 8.46 -12.08 -4.75
C GLN A 31 8.04 -12.22 -6.22
N PHE A 32 8.59 -13.23 -6.92
CA PHE A 32 8.28 -13.48 -8.34
C PHE A 32 6.77 -13.61 -8.59
N PHE A 33 6.04 -14.39 -7.78
CA PHE A 33 4.60 -14.60 -7.97
C PHE A 33 3.77 -13.33 -7.80
N GLU A 34 4.07 -12.53 -6.78
CA GLU A 34 3.44 -11.23 -6.56
C GLU A 34 3.72 -10.30 -7.74
N SER A 35 4.98 -10.27 -8.20
CA SER A 35 5.43 -9.45 -9.32
C SER A 35 4.76 -9.87 -10.64
N ALA A 36 4.61 -11.17 -10.86
CA ALA A 36 3.88 -11.73 -11.99
C ALA A 36 2.41 -11.31 -11.97
N ASN A 37 1.77 -11.35 -10.80
CA ASN A 37 0.37 -10.93 -10.65
C ASN A 37 0.19 -9.45 -10.96
N ILE A 38 1.05 -8.57 -10.42
CA ILE A 38 0.92 -7.13 -10.71
C ILE A 38 1.22 -6.83 -12.18
N LEU A 39 2.22 -7.47 -12.79
CA LEU A 39 2.50 -7.30 -14.22
C LEU A 39 1.32 -7.80 -15.07
N ALA A 40 0.68 -8.91 -14.70
CA ALA A 40 -0.52 -9.39 -15.37
C ALA A 40 -1.68 -8.37 -15.26
N THR A 41 -1.89 -7.77 -14.08
CA THR A 41 -2.89 -6.70 -13.89
C THR A 41 -2.55 -5.48 -14.75
N VAL A 42 -1.31 -5.00 -14.74
CA VAL A 42 -0.88 -3.84 -15.55
C VAL A 42 -0.99 -4.13 -17.05
N LYS A 43 -0.77 -5.38 -17.47
CA LYS A 43 -1.02 -5.83 -18.85
C LYS A 43 -2.51 -5.85 -19.19
N GLN A 44 -3.38 -6.31 -18.30
CA GLN A 44 -4.84 -6.27 -18.50
C GLN A 44 -5.36 -4.84 -18.66
N LYS A 45 -4.76 -3.87 -17.94
CA LYS A 45 -5.00 -2.43 -18.11
C LYS A 45 -4.50 -1.88 -19.45
N GLY A 46 -3.65 -2.61 -20.15
CA GLY A 46 -3.08 -2.24 -21.45
C GLY A 46 -1.87 -1.31 -21.35
N TYR A 47 -1.26 -1.13 -20.17
CA TYR A 47 -0.12 -0.24 -20.00
C TYR A 47 1.23 -0.89 -20.35
N ILE A 48 1.29 -2.22 -20.32
CA ILE A 48 2.47 -3.00 -20.69
C ILE A 48 2.09 -4.15 -21.61
N ASP A 49 3.06 -4.67 -22.34
CA ASP A 49 2.95 -5.91 -23.08
C ASP A 49 4.14 -6.83 -22.81
N PHE A 50 3.96 -8.11 -23.14
CA PHE A 50 5.02 -9.13 -23.04
C PHE A 50 5.47 -9.51 -24.44
N LYS A 51 6.75 -9.26 -24.73
CA LYS A 51 7.40 -9.81 -25.92
C LYS A 51 7.91 -11.19 -25.60
N THR A 52 7.39 -12.18 -26.32
CA THR A 52 7.92 -13.55 -26.26
C THR A 52 9.30 -13.55 -26.91
N SER A 53 10.36 -13.67 -26.11
CA SER A 53 11.68 -13.93 -26.67
C SER A 53 11.76 -15.39 -27.12
N HIS A 54 12.50 -15.65 -28.19
CA HIS A 54 12.74 -17.00 -28.73
C HIS A 54 13.46 -17.94 -27.72
N PHE A 55 13.94 -17.41 -26.59
CA PHE A 55 14.78 -18.10 -25.60
C PHE A 55 14.13 -18.19 -24.21
N GLY A 56 12.81 -18.08 -24.11
CA GLY A 56 12.05 -18.47 -22.91
C GLY A 56 11.86 -17.40 -21.84
N ASN A 57 12.54 -16.26 -21.93
CA ASN A 57 12.26 -15.11 -21.05
C ASN A 57 11.19 -14.21 -21.69
N SER A 58 10.24 -13.74 -20.89
CA SER A 58 9.25 -12.76 -21.34
C SER A 58 9.76 -11.34 -21.05
N GLU A 59 10.11 -10.61 -22.10
CA GLU A 59 10.48 -9.21 -21.98
C GLU A 59 9.22 -8.37 -21.75
N VAL A 60 9.30 -7.44 -20.81
CA VAL A 60 8.22 -6.52 -20.44
C VAL A 60 8.49 -5.19 -21.10
N GLU A 61 7.55 -4.73 -21.93
CA GLU A 61 7.63 -3.45 -22.61
C GLU A 61 6.46 -2.56 -22.21
N VAL A 62 6.71 -1.26 -22.08
CA VAL A 62 5.66 -0.26 -21.86
C VAL A 62 4.97 0.03 -23.19
N THR A 63 3.64 -0.10 -23.24
CA THR A 63 2.87 0.21 -24.46
C THR A 63 2.80 1.71 -24.70
N GLN A 64 2.32 2.11 -25.88
CA GLN A 64 2.03 3.52 -26.15
C GLN A 64 1.04 4.13 -25.13
N VAL A 65 0.07 3.35 -24.65
CA VAL A 65 -0.89 3.81 -23.62
C VAL A 65 -0.18 4.02 -22.29
N GLY A 66 0.66 3.08 -21.86
CA GLY A 66 1.44 3.21 -20.62
C GLY A 66 2.41 4.40 -20.67
N ALA A 67 3.11 4.59 -21.80
CA ALA A 67 3.99 5.72 -22.01
C ALA A 67 3.24 7.05 -21.93
N ARG A 68 2.04 7.13 -22.53
CA ARG A 68 1.18 8.31 -22.43
C ARG A 68 0.73 8.59 -20.99
N MET A 69 0.47 7.56 -20.18
CA MET A 69 0.12 7.78 -18.77
C MET A 69 1.29 8.37 -17.98
N LEU A 70 2.52 7.92 -18.24
CA LEU A 70 3.72 8.51 -17.64
C LEU A 70 3.91 9.97 -18.07
N GLU A 71 3.72 10.27 -19.36
CA GLU A 71 3.80 11.63 -19.90
C GLU A 71 2.78 12.56 -19.24
N VAL A 72 1.51 12.16 -19.17
CA VAL A 72 0.45 12.93 -18.50
C VAL A 72 0.79 13.15 -17.02
N ALA A 73 1.35 12.15 -16.35
CA ALA A 73 1.78 12.27 -14.97
C ALA A 73 2.93 13.29 -14.81
N ASP A 74 3.93 13.25 -15.70
CA ASP A 74 5.06 14.17 -15.69
C ASP A 74 4.68 15.59 -16.12
N GLU A 75 3.69 15.77 -17.00
CA GLU A 75 3.11 17.08 -17.30
C GLU A 75 2.41 17.66 -16.08
N LYS A 76 1.55 16.86 -15.42
CA LYS A 76 0.86 17.26 -14.19
C LYS A 76 1.83 17.59 -13.05
N ALA A 77 2.97 16.91 -12.99
CA ALA A 77 4.01 17.19 -12.01
C ALA A 77 4.61 18.61 -12.12
N LYS A 78 4.51 19.26 -13.28
CA LYS A 78 5.01 20.63 -13.51
C LYS A 78 4.03 21.71 -13.04
N GLU A 79 2.78 21.35 -12.78
CA GLU A 79 1.76 22.29 -12.30
C GLU A 79 2.03 22.72 -10.86
N ALA A 80 1.61 23.94 -10.48
CA ALA A 80 1.68 24.38 -9.10
C ALA A 80 0.75 23.54 -8.19
N VAL A 81 1.15 23.33 -6.93
CA VAL A 81 0.34 22.64 -5.91
C VAL A 81 -1.03 23.31 -5.78
N ASP A 82 -2.10 22.53 -5.89
CA ASP A 82 -3.47 23.03 -5.76
C ASP A 82 -4.13 22.63 -4.42
N ASN A 83 -5.41 22.99 -4.24
CA ASN A 83 -6.14 22.71 -3.00
C ASN A 83 -6.33 21.21 -2.73
N LEU A 84 -6.47 20.39 -3.76
CA LEU A 84 -6.66 18.94 -3.58
C LEU A 84 -5.31 18.27 -3.27
N ASP A 85 -4.21 18.77 -3.83
CA ASP A 85 -2.85 18.36 -3.45
C ASP A 85 -2.59 18.67 -1.96
N LEU A 86 -2.98 19.86 -1.49
CA LEU A 86 -2.90 20.24 -0.08
C LEU A 86 -3.77 19.33 0.81
N ALA A 87 -4.98 18.97 0.36
CA ALA A 87 -5.85 18.05 1.09
C ALA A 87 -5.22 16.65 1.19
N ILE A 88 -4.59 16.15 0.12
CA ILE A 88 -3.85 14.88 0.13
C ILE A 88 -2.69 14.96 1.14
N LEU A 89 -1.89 16.04 1.10
CA LEU A 89 -0.80 16.25 2.06
C LEU A 89 -1.32 16.29 3.51
N GLN A 90 -2.44 16.96 3.77
CA GLN A 90 -3.07 17.00 5.09
C GLN A 90 -3.47 15.60 5.58
N LYS A 91 -4.00 14.73 4.71
CA LYS A 91 -4.32 13.34 5.08
C LYS A 91 -3.06 12.54 5.38
N ILE A 92 -1.98 12.73 4.63
CA ILE A 92 -0.68 12.09 4.94
C ILE A 92 -0.16 12.55 6.31
N VAL A 93 -0.24 13.85 6.63
CA VAL A 93 0.10 14.39 7.97
C VAL A 93 -0.77 13.78 9.07
N ALA A 94 -2.06 13.58 8.79
CA ALA A 94 -2.99 12.95 9.72
C ALA A 94 -2.73 11.45 9.95
N GLY A 95 -1.74 10.85 9.26
CA GLY A 95 -1.30 9.47 9.48
C GLY A 95 -1.77 8.48 8.42
N TYR A 96 -2.48 8.92 7.38
CA TYR A 96 -2.89 8.07 6.27
C TYR A 96 -1.69 7.77 5.37
N LYS A 97 -1.20 6.53 5.39
CA LYS A 97 -0.01 6.10 4.63
C LYS A 97 -0.35 5.35 3.35
N ASP A 98 -1.51 4.71 3.30
CA ASP A 98 -1.95 3.92 2.15
C ASP A 98 -2.71 4.83 1.16
N PRO A 99 -2.34 4.89 -0.12
CA PRO A 99 -3.09 5.63 -1.13
C PRO A 99 -4.58 5.25 -1.17
N GLU A 100 -4.92 3.98 -0.94
CA GLU A 100 -6.32 3.53 -0.95
C GLU A 100 -7.13 4.13 0.21
N ASP A 101 -6.52 4.28 1.39
CA ASP A 101 -7.17 4.91 2.54
C ASP A 101 -7.42 6.40 2.28
N ILE A 102 -6.44 7.10 1.68
CA ILE A 102 -6.57 8.51 1.28
C ILE A 102 -7.68 8.67 0.24
N LYS A 103 -7.75 7.76 -0.73
CA LYS A 103 -8.80 7.75 -1.76
C LYS A 103 -10.19 7.68 -1.14
N ASN A 104 -10.38 6.73 -0.23
CA ASN A 104 -11.67 6.49 0.43
C ASN A 104 -12.08 7.69 1.29
N GLU A 105 -11.12 8.27 2.01
CA GLU A 105 -11.33 9.42 2.89
C GLU A 105 -11.66 10.71 2.13
N LEU A 106 -10.99 10.96 0.99
CA LEU A 106 -11.23 12.16 0.17
C LEU A 106 -12.32 11.97 -0.88
N ASN A 107 -12.82 10.74 -1.05
CA ASN A 107 -13.81 10.37 -2.06
C ASN A 107 -13.45 10.86 -3.47
N ILE A 108 -12.23 10.53 -3.90
CA ILE A 108 -11.68 10.90 -5.21
C ILE A 108 -11.42 9.68 -6.08
N ARG A 109 -11.33 9.90 -7.39
CA ARG A 109 -10.99 8.86 -8.36
C ARG A 109 -9.54 8.39 -8.16
N SER A 110 -9.30 7.09 -8.29
CA SER A 110 -7.97 6.49 -8.16
C SER A 110 -6.98 7.09 -9.17
N GLY A 111 -7.46 7.38 -10.39
CA GLY A 111 -6.62 7.98 -11.44
C GLY A 111 -6.18 9.39 -11.10
N ASP A 112 -7.10 10.21 -10.60
CA ASP A 112 -6.77 11.58 -10.18
C ASP A 112 -5.82 11.57 -8.99
N LEU A 113 -6.06 10.70 -8.00
CA LEU A 113 -5.17 10.52 -6.86
C LEU A 113 -3.77 10.06 -7.30
N ALA A 114 -3.68 9.11 -8.23
CA ALA A 114 -2.42 8.60 -8.74
C ALA A 114 -1.54 9.70 -9.34
N LEU A 115 -2.12 10.53 -10.21
CA LEU A 115 -1.41 11.64 -10.85
C LEU A 115 -0.98 12.70 -9.83
N ARG A 116 -1.80 12.96 -8.82
CA ARG A 116 -1.52 13.94 -7.77
C ARG A 116 -0.43 13.46 -6.81
N ILE A 117 -0.46 12.20 -6.38
CA ILE A 117 0.62 11.62 -5.59
C ILE A 117 1.91 11.66 -6.40
N HIS A 118 1.89 11.30 -7.69
CA HIS A 118 3.07 11.39 -8.55
C HIS A 118 3.62 12.82 -8.63
N LYS A 119 2.76 13.82 -8.82
CA LYS A 119 3.12 15.24 -8.75
C LYS A 119 3.78 15.62 -7.42
N LEU A 120 3.17 15.26 -6.30
CA LEU A 120 3.70 15.53 -4.96
C LEU A 120 5.05 14.86 -4.71
N VAL A 121 5.26 13.67 -5.27
CA VAL A 121 6.54 12.94 -5.21
C VAL A 121 7.60 13.62 -6.07
N LYS A 122 7.28 14.03 -7.29
CA LYS A 122 8.21 14.74 -8.19
C LYS A 122 8.62 16.12 -7.68
N GLN A 123 7.80 16.75 -6.86
CA GLN A 123 8.07 18.03 -6.22
C GLN A 123 8.73 17.88 -4.83
N ASP A 124 9.18 16.68 -4.47
CA ASP A 124 9.83 16.37 -3.19
C ASP A 124 8.98 16.75 -1.95
N LEU A 125 7.65 16.79 -2.08
CA LEU A 125 6.71 17.06 -0.97
C LEU A 125 6.29 15.76 -0.27
N VAL A 126 6.32 14.66 -1.00
CA VAL A 126 5.99 13.32 -0.50
C VAL A 126 7.08 12.35 -0.94
N SER A 127 7.45 11.45 -0.03
CA SER A 127 8.26 10.28 -0.34
C SER A 127 7.39 9.03 -0.27
N TYR A 128 7.80 7.97 -0.94
CA TYR A 128 7.11 6.69 -0.89
C TYR A 128 8.09 5.55 -0.71
N SER A 129 7.61 4.48 -0.07
CA SER A 129 8.31 3.21 0.03
C SER A 129 7.44 2.12 -0.59
N LEU A 130 8.10 1.20 -1.30
CA LEU A 130 7.47 0.04 -1.93
C LEU A 130 8.03 -1.22 -1.28
N ARG A 131 7.16 -2.01 -0.65
CA ARG A 131 7.52 -3.30 -0.03
C ARG A 131 6.40 -4.30 -0.27
N ASN A 132 6.72 -5.46 -0.85
CA ASN A 132 5.74 -6.50 -1.17
C ASN A 132 4.53 -5.93 -1.93
N ILE A 133 4.79 -5.09 -2.95
CA ILE A 133 3.76 -4.44 -3.79
C ILE A 133 2.86 -3.44 -3.05
N LYS A 134 3.05 -3.25 -1.75
CA LYS A 134 2.33 -2.24 -0.98
C LYS A 134 3.11 -0.92 -0.97
N ILE A 135 2.40 0.16 -1.29
CA ILE A 135 2.93 1.52 -1.20
C ILE A 135 2.60 2.09 0.18
N SER A 136 3.61 2.70 0.80
CA SER A 136 3.44 3.53 2.00
C SER A 136 4.01 4.90 1.71
N LEU A 137 3.18 5.92 1.84
CA LEU A 137 3.54 7.33 1.69
C LEU A 137 4.10 7.90 3.00
N SER A 138 4.94 8.92 2.88
CA SER A 138 5.50 9.67 4.00
C SER A 138 5.74 11.11 3.57
N ILE A 139 5.38 12.08 4.40
CA ILE A 139 5.59 13.49 4.10
C ILE A 139 7.06 13.87 4.28
N THR A 140 7.59 14.71 3.40
CA THR A 140 8.93 15.30 3.55
C THR A 140 8.87 16.56 4.41
N GLU A 141 10.02 17.13 4.75
CA GLU A 141 10.08 18.40 5.47
C GLU A 141 9.41 19.54 4.68
N ASP A 142 9.64 19.60 3.36
CA ASP A 142 9.06 20.63 2.50
C ASP A 142 7.55 20.45 2.32
N GLY A 143 7.09 19.20 2.20
CA GLY A 143 5.66 18.88 2.24
C GLY A 143 5.02 19.31 3.55
N PHE A 144 5.68 19.06 4.67
CA PHE A 144 5.18 19.43 5.99
C PHE A 144 5.08 20.95 6.16
N LYS A 145 6.08 21.72 5.70
CA LYS A 145 6.05 23.20 5.72
C LYS A 145 4.89 23.78 4.91
N LYS A 146 4.59 23.19 3.75
CA LYS A 146 3.46 23.60 2.89
C LYS A 146 2.11 23.43 3.57
N VAL A 147 1.93 22.38 4.36
CA VAL A 147 0.70 22.14 5.13
C VAL A 147 0.67 22.95 6.43
N GLY A 148 1.78 22.97 7.17
CA GLY A 148 1.91 23.63 8.48
C GLY A 148 1.77 25.15 8.43
N SER A 149 2.13 25.77 7.31
CA SER A 149 1.92 27.21 7.09
C SER A 149 0.43 27.61 7.04
N ILE A 150 -0.49 26.65 6.91
CA ILE A 150 -1.94 26.88 6.87
C ILE A 150 -2.56 26.80 8.29
N LYS A 151 -1.83 26.29 9.30
CA LYS A 151 -2.23 26.29 10.71
C LYS A 151 -1.41 27.28 11.55
N GLY A 152 -1.01 28.40 10.95
CA GLY A 152 -0.65 29.61 11.68
C GLY A 152 -1.91 30.33 12.16
N GLU A 153 -2.73 29.67 12.99
CA GLU A 153 -3.60 30.40 13.88
C GLU A 153 -2.64 31.14 14.83
N LYS A 154 -2.44 32.44 14.58
CA LYS A 154 -1.66 33.30 15.47
C LYS A 154 -2.17 33.03 16.88
N PRO A 155 -1.29 32.75 17.87
CA PRO A 155 -1.70 32.81 19.25
C PRO A 155 -2.38 34.17 19.46
N PRO A 156 -3.52 34.25 20.17
CA PRO A 156 -4.01 35.53 20.64
C PRO A 156 -2.86 36.19 21.37
N GLU A 157 -2.50 37.42 21.00
CA GLU A 157 -1.61 38.24 21.79
C GLU A 157 -2.27 38.41 23.17
N GLU A 158 -1.92 37.52 24.10
CA GLU A 158 -2.18 37.70 25.52
C GLU A 158 -1.45 38.99 25.94
N GLN A 159 -2.25 40.02 26.17
CA GLN A 159 -1.82 41.21 26.88
C GLN A 159 -1.37 40.80 28.28
N ILE A 160 -0.06 40.65 28.46
CA ILE A 160 0.56 40.53 29.77
C ILE A 160 0.42 41.88 30.46
N MET A 161 -0.64 42.04 31.26
CA MET A 161 -0.69 43.06 32.31
C MET A 161 -0.01 42.50 33.56
N VAL A 162 1.10 43.13 33.89
CA VAL A 162 1.85 42.98 35.12
C VAL A 162 1.01 43.50 36.29
N SER A 163 0.80 42.66 37.31
CA SER A 163 0.66 43.14 38.69
C SER A 163 1.24 42.08 39.62
N GLY A 164 2.31 42.45 40.34
CA GLY A 164 2.88 41.63 41.39
C GLY A 164 2.05 41.67 42.67
N GLU A 165 2.20 40.67 43.53
CA GLU A 165 2.65 40.81 44.92
C GLU A 165 2.98 39.42 45.51
N ALA A 166 3.75 39.40 46.59
CA ALA A 166 4.62 38.31 47.02
C ALA A 166 4.07 37.42 48.18
N GLN A 167 4.52 36.14 48.18
CA GLN A 167 4.91 35.27 49.33
C GLN A 167 3.87 34.83 50.39
N PRO A 168 4.16 33.82 51.27
CA PRO A 168 4.95 32.56 51.16
C PRO A 168 4.29 31.33 51.88
N ALA A 169 5.06 30.23 52.01
CA ALA A 169 4.97 29.08 52.94
C ALA A 169 4.17 27.84 52.45
N GLU A 170 4.80 26.69 52.20
CA GLU A 170 5.36 25.66 53.11
C GLU A 170 4.39 24.47 53.27
N THR A 171 4.84 23.23 52.98
CA THR A 171 4.62 22.00 53.78
C THR A 171 4.87 20.71 52.96
N ALA A 172 5.88 19.95 53.41
CA ALA A 172 6.06 18.49 53.51
C ALA A 172 5.85 17.51 52.32
N ALA A 173 6.87 16.64 52.15
CA ALA A 173 6.86 15.28 51.57
C ALA A 173 6.09 14.28 52.50
N PRO A 174 5.99 12.94 52.27
CA PRO A 174 6.51 12.01 51.22
C PRO A 174 5.39 11.11 50.59
N VAL A 175 5.63 10.18 49.65
CA VAL A 175 5.78 8.71 49.87
C VAL A 175 5.84 8.03 48.47
N ALA A 176 6.81 7.13 48.25
CA ALA A 176 6.93 6.18 47.11
C ALA A 176 5.97 4.98 47.30
N PRO A 177 5.63 4.08 46.33
CA PRO A 177 6.63 3.25 45.63
C PRO A 177 6.23 2.63 44.26
N THR A 178 7.22 1.94 43.67
CA THR A 178 7.12 0.75 42.79
C THR A 178 6.92 0.97 41.29
N GLU A 179 8.05 1.13 40.61
CA GLU A 179 8.22 0.80 39.19
C GLU A 179 8.30 -0.72 39.04
N ALA A 180 7.24 -1.32 38.49
CA ALA A 180 7.23 -2.72 38.06
C ALA A 180 7.54 -2.79 36.57
N ALA A 181 8.66 -3.43 36.23
CA ALA A 181 9.06 -3.71 34.86
C ALA A 181 8.05 -4.63 34.14
N PRO A 182 7.64 -4.34 32.90
CA PRO A 182 6.88 -5.31 32.12
C PRO A 182 7.80 -6.45 31.67
N ALA A 183 7.40 -7.65 32.10
CA ALA A 183 7.95 -8.93 31.73
C ALA A 183 8.00 -9.14 30.21
N GLY A 184 9.06 -9.82 29.76
CA GLY A 184 9.29 -10.17 28.37
C GLY A 184 8.20 -11.06 27.76
N PRO A 185 8.23 -11.24 26.42
CA PRO A 185 7.14 -11.85 25.66
C PRO A 185 6.94 -13.33 26.02
N VAL A 186 5.72 -13.65 26.45
CA VAL A 186 5.21 -14.99 26.68
C VAL A 186 5.30 -15.79 25.38
N LYS A 187 6.11 -16.87 25.38
CA LYS A 187 6.15 -17.86 24.30
C LYS A 187 4.81 -18.61 24.27
N LEU A 188 3.91 -18.17 23.40
CA LEU A 188 2.63 -18.84 23.17
C LEU A 188 2.87 -20.19 22.46
N ASP A 189 2.45 -21.27 23.11
CA ASP A 189 2.56 -22.65 22.62
C ASP A 189 1.96 -22.80 21.21
N SER A 190 2.69 -23.51 20.36
CA SER A 190 2.36 -23.75 18.95
C SER A 190 1.03 -24.50 18.76
N ALA A 191 0.62 -25.29 19.76
CA ALA A 191 -0.68 -25.97 19.77
C ALA A 191 -1.85 -24.97 19.88
N THR A 192 -1.70 -23.92 20.67
CA THR A 192 -2.73 -22.88 20.87
C THR A 192 -2.91 -22.03 19.62
N LYS A 193 -1.81 -21.72 18.90
CA LYS A 193 -1.88 -21.03 17.60
C LYS A 193 -2.59 -21.85 16.52
N ARG A 194 -2.42 -23.17 16.51
CA ARG A 194 -3.10 -24.04 15.52
C ARG A 194 -4.60 -24.13 15.79
N LYS A 195 -5.01 -24.25 17.07
CA LYS A 195 -6.43 -24.25 17.45
C LYS A 195 -7.13 -22.95 17.08
N ALA A 196 -6.56 -21.80 17.43
CA ALA A 196 -7.12 -20.49 17.10
C ALA A 196 -7.24 -20.27 15.58
N LYS A 197 -6.24 -20.72 14.81
CA LYS A 197 -6.28 -20.63 13.35
C LYS A 197 -7.38 -21.51 12.76
N MET A 198 -7.59 -22.71 13.30
CA MET A 198 -8.62 -23.64 12.84
C MET A 198 -10.04 -23.16 13.19
N GLU A 199 -10.23 -22.57 14.38
CA GLU A 199 -11.50 -21.93 14.79
C GLU A 199 -11.86 -20.75 13.89
N TYR A 200 -10.88 -19.91 13.55
CA TYR A 200 -11.08 -18.80 12.61
C TYR A 200 -11.59 -19.26 11.25
N TYR A 201 -11.00 -20.32 10.67
CA TYR A 201 -11.46 -20.85 9.40
C TYR A 201 -12.86 -21.46 9.51
N MET A 202 -13.15 -22.23 10.56
CA MET A 202 -14.47 -22.81 10.79
C MET A 202 -15.58 -21.75 10.94
N GLU A 203 -15.30 -20.65 11.65
CA GLU A 203 -16.26 -19.56 11.83
C GLU A 203 -16.49 -18.78 10.53
N ASN A 204 -15.42 -18.54 9.75
CA ASN A 204 -15.53 -17.89 8.45
C ASN A 204 -16.30 -18.74 7.43
N PHE A 205 -16.16 -20.08 7.48
CA PHE A 205 -16.93 -21.01 6.65
C PHE A 205 -18.42 -21.03 7.02
N ARG A 206 -18.77 -20.85 8.30
CA ARG A 206 -20.16 -20.82 8.76
C ARG A 206 -20.89 -19.55 8.33
N LYS A 207 -20.19 -18.42 8.20
CA LYS A 207 -20.77 -17.13 7.79
C LYS A 207 -21.00 -17.04 6.27
N ASN A 208 -20.32 -17.86 5.45
CA ASN A 208 -20.40 -17.79 3.99
C ASN A 208 -20.60 -19.17 3.31
N PRO A 209 -21.80 -19.76 3.36
CA PRO A 209 -22.05 -21.10 2.81
C PRO A 209 -21.84 -21.18 1.29
N LYS A 210 -21.98 -20.06 0.57
CA LYS A 210 -21.70 -19.99 -0.87
C LYS A 210 -20.23 -20.19 -1.21
N GLN A 211 -19.30 -19.71 -0.37
CA GLN A 211 -17.88 -19.97 -0.59
C GLN A 211 -17.51 -21.43 -0.31
N LEU A 212 -18.12 -22.05 0.70
CA LEU A 212 -17.93 -23.48 0.97
C LEU A 212 -18.32 -24.33 -0.25
N ALA A 213 -19.44 -24.02 -0.90
CA ALA A 213 -19.88 -24.71 -2.10
C ALA A 213 -18.87 -24.58 -3.25
N VAL A 214 -18.28 -23.39 -3.46
CA VAL A 214 -17.25 -23.16 -4.47
C VAL A 214 -15.98 -23.99 -4.19
N TYR A 215 -15.54 -24.07 -2.93
CA TYR A 215 -14.38 -24.88 -2.56
C TYR A 215 -14.64 -26.38 -2.72
N ILE A 216 -15.84 -26.87 -2.37
CA ILE A 216 -16.22 -28.27 -2.55
C ILE A 216 -16.27 -28.63 -4.04
N ILE A 217 -16.87 -27.77 -4.87
CA ILE A 217 -16.93 -27.97 -6.32
C ILE A 217 -15.52 -27.97 -6.92
N GLY A 218 -14.67 -27.02 -6.51
CA GLY A 218 -13.26 -26.97 -6.93
C GLY A 218 -12.50 -28.25 -6.56
N ALA A 219 -12.66 -28.76 -5.34
CA ALA A 219 -12.04 -30.00 -4.91
C ALA A 219 -12.52 -31.22 -5.73
N LEU A 220 -13.81 -31.30 -6.05
CA LEU A 220 -14.37 -32.38 -6.87
C LEU A 220 -13.83 -32.36 -8.31
N ILE A 221 -13.65 -31.18 -8.90
CA ILE A 221 -13.05 -31.04 -10.24
C ILE A 221 -11.62 -31.55 -10.24
N VAL A 222 -10.82 -31.18 -9.23
CA VAL A 222 -9.44 -31.65 -9.11
C VAL A 222 -9.38 -33.17 -8.99
N VAL A 223 -10.24 -33.77 -8.16
CA VAL A 223 -10.33 -35.24 -8.02
C VAL A 223 -10.73 -35.88 -9.35
N ALA A 224 -11.70 -35.33 -10.07
CA ALA A 224 -12.11 -35.83 -11.38
C ALA A 224 -10.98 -35.76 -12.42
N CYS A 225 -10.20 -34.68 -12.43
CA CYS A 225 -9.02 -34.54 -13.31
C CYS A 225 -7.94 -35.58 -12.99
N VAL A 226 -7.68 -35.86 -11.72
CA VAL A 226 -6.71 -36.88 -11.30
C VAL A 226 -7.19 -38.27 -11.72
N LEU A 227 -8.47 -38.60 -11.50
CA LEU A 227 -9.04 -39.88 -11.91
C LEU A 227 -9.04 -40.06 -13.44
N ALA A 228 -9.34 -39.01 -14.20
CA ALA A 228 -9.26 -39.02 -15.66
C ALA A 228 -7.82 -39.22 -16.14
N GLY A 229 -6.84 -38.60 -15.49
CA GLY A 229 -5.41 -38.82 -15.76
C GLY A 229 -4.98 -40.26 -15.51
N ILE A 230 -5.40 -40.85 -14.38
CA ILE A 230 -5.12 -42.25 -14.05
C ILE A 230 -5.78 -43.19 -15.08
N TYR A 231 -7.03 -42.93 -15.45
CA TYR A 231 -7.75 -43.71 -16.44
C TYR A 231 -7.08 -43.65 -17.82
N PHE A 232 -6.63 -42.47 -18.25
CA PHE A 232 -5.93 -42.28 -19.52
C PHE A 232 -4.57 -43.01 -19.56
N VAL A 233 -3.86 -43.07 -18.43
CA VAL A 233 -2.61 -43.84 -18.29
C VAL A 233 -2.87 -45.34 -18.37
N PHE A 234 -3.98 -45.83 -17.81
CA PHE A 234 -4.35 -47.25 -17.85
C PHE A 234 -4.89 -47.71 -19.20
N LEU A 235 -5.57 -46.84 -19.97
CA LEU A 235 -6.12 -47.20 -21.29
C LEU A 235 -5.05 -47.31 -22.39
N LYS A 236 -3.86 -46.78 -22.14
CA LYS A 236 -2.73 -46.75 -23.10
C LYS A 236 -1.75 -47.92 -22.94
N LYS A 237 -2.00 -48.82 -21.99
CA LYS A 237 -1.28 -50.09 -21.79
C LYS A 237 -2.14 -51.25 -22.26
#